data_AF-A0A5B9DJ51-F1
#
_entry.id   AF-A0A5B9DJ51-F1
#
_cell.length_a   1.000
_cell.length_b   1.000
_cell.length_c   1.000
_cell.angle_alpha   90.00
_cell.angle_beta   90.00
_cell.angle_gamma   90.00
#
_symmetry.space_group_name_H-M   'P 1'
#
loop_
_entity.id
_entity.type
_entity.pdbx_description
1 polymer ?
#
loop_
_entity_poly.entity_id
_entity_poly.type
_entity_poly.pdbx_seq_one_letter_code
_entity_poly.pdbx_strand_id
1 'polypeptide(L)' 'MKPAPAGEHVSAERIERCLDRLAVIVHRAGKSGHVYLPYAEYLEAALAEARARELSKDAIRERLMSRLKNGAAE' A
#
# COMPACT_ATOMS: atom_id res chain seq x y z
N MET A 1 -21.19 8.76 14.55
CA MET A 1 -20.05 8.57 13.62
C MET A 1 -18.93 7.92 14.41
N LYS A 2 -18.62 6.64 14.15
CA LYS A 2 -17.62 5.90 14.94
C LYS A 2 -16.22 6.39 14.55
N PRO A 3 -15.35 6.80 15.49
CA PRO A 3 -14.00 7.25 15.13
C PRO A 3 -13.24 6.09 14.49
N ALA A 4 -12.54 6.37 13.39
CA ALA A 4 -11.68 5.38 12.74
C ALA A 4 -10.61 4.90 13.75
N PRO A 5 -10.39 3.58 13.89
CA PRO A 5 -9.40 3.07 14.82
C PRO A 5 -8.02 3.64 14.46
N ALA A 6 -7.37 4.26 15.45
CA ALA A 6 -6.02 4.78 15.32
C ALA A 6 -5.08 3.64 14.91
N GLY A 7 -4.42 3.79 13.75
CA GLY A 7 -3.32 2.91 13.33
C GLY A 7 -3.60 1.91 12.22
N GLU A 8 -4.76 1.93 11.55
CA GLU A 8 -4.95 1.13 10.35
C GLU A 8 -4.11 1.72 9.20
N HIS A 9 -2.87 1.24 9.07
CA HIS A 9 -2.02 1.55 7.92
C HIS A 9 -2.81 1.26 6.64
N VAL A 10 -2.90 2.26 5.76
CA VAL A 10 -3.53 2.08 4.45
C VAL A 10 -2.74 1.00 3.71
N SER A 11 -3.39 -0.13 3.39
CA SER A 11 -2.76 -1.24 2.67
C SER A 11 -2.47 -0.88 1.22
N ALA A 12 -1.50 -1.55 0.60
CA ALA A 12 -1.18 -1.37 -0.82
C ALA A 12 -2.42 -1.51 -1.71
N GLU A 13 -3.25 -2.53 -1.45
CA GLU A 13 -4.52 -2.78 -2.17
C GLU A 13 -5.49 -1.58 -2.08
N ARG A 14 -5.55 -0.89 -0.94
CA ARG A 14 -6.43 0.27 -0.78
C ARG A 14 -5.90 1.49 -1.53
N ILE A 15 -4.58 1.65 -1.64
CA ILE A 15 -3.94 2.72 -2.42
C ILE A 15 -4.14 2.47 -3.92
N GLU A 16 -3.97 1.24 -4.39
CA GLU A 16 -4.23 0.85 -5.79
C GLU A 16 -5.67 1.16 -6.21
N ARG A 17 -6.66 0.78 -5.38
CA ARG A 17 -8.07 1.14 -5.65
C ARG A 17 -8.32 2.65 -5.69
N CYS A 18 -7.53 3.46 -4.98
CA CYS A 18 -7.62 4.91 -5.07
C CYS A 18 -7.03 5.43 -6.39
N LEU A 19 -5.90 4.88 -6.83
CA LEU A 19 -5.30 5.17 -8.13
C LEU A 19 -6.25 4.83 -9.28
N ASP A 20 -6.93 3.66 -9.24
CA ASP A 20 -7.93 3.29 -10.24
C ASP A 20 -9.06 4.31 -10.36
N ARG A 21 -9.58 4.77 -9.20
CA ARG A 21 -10.63 5.79 -9.17
C ARG A 21 -10.11 7.14 -9.67
N LEU A 22 -8.88 7.50 -9.32
CA LEU A 22 -8.25 8.73 -9.77
C LEU A 22 -8.04 8.71 -11.29
N ALA A 23 -7.66 7.56 -11.86
CA ALA A 23 -7.53 7.38 -13.31
C ALA A 23 -8.86 7.64 -14.03
N VAL A 24 -9.98 7.15 -13.49
CA VAL A 24 -11.32 7.43 -14.03
C VAL A 24 -11.65 8.93 -13.96
N ILE A 25 -11.30 9.61 -12.85
CA ILE A 25 -11.54 11.05 -12.68
C ILE A 25 -10.70 11.85 -13.68
N VAL A 26 -9.40 11.56 -13.79
CA VAL A 26 -8.47 12.21 -14.72
C VAL A 26 -8.96 12.04 -16.15
N HIS A 27 -9.35 10.81 -16.53
CA HIS A 27 -9.88 10.52 -17.85
C HIS A 27 -11.14 11.33 -18.16
N ARG A 28 -12.09 11.40 -17.22
CA ARG A 28 -13.33 12.19 -17.36
C ARG A 28 -13.09 13.69 -17.40
N ALA A 29 -12.05 14.18 -16.70
CA ALA A 29 -11.69 15.59 -16.68
C ALA A 29 -11.00 16.08 -17.97
N GLY A 30 -10.53 15.15 -18.82
CA GLY A 30 -9.89 15.48 -20.10
C GLY A 30 -8.70 16.41 -19.92
N LYS A 31 -8.71 17.57 -20.60
CA LYS A 31 -7.61 18.57 -20.53
C LYS A 31 -7.39 19.12 -19.11
N SER A 32 -8.44 19.15 -18.28
CA SER A 32 -8.34 19.59 -16.88
C SER A 32 -7.79 18.51 -15.96
N GLY A 33 -7.56 17.28 -16.44
CA GLY A 33 -7.09 16.16 -15.63
C GLY A 33 -5.71 16.37 -14.98
N HIS A 34 -4.90 17.28 -15.51
CA HIS A 34 -3.56 17.60 -14.99
C HIS A 34 -3.57 18.09 -13.53
N VAL A 35 -4.67 18.69 -13.06
CA VAL A 35 -4.82 19.15 -11.67
C VAL A 35 -4.78 18.01 -10.65
N TYR A 36 -5.04 16.78 -11.11
CA TYR A 36 -5.04 15.59 -10.27
C TYR A 36 -3.69 14.84 -10.26
N LEU A 37 -2.77 15.18 -11.16
CA LEU A 37 -1.46 14.51 -11.26
C LEU A 37 -0.66 14.55 -9.94
N PRO A 38 -0.62 15.67 -9.18
CA PRO A 38 0.08 15.68 -7.89
C PRO A 38 -0.48 14.65 -6.89
N TYR A 39 -1.77 14.34 -6.96
CA TYR A 39 -2.38 13.32 -6.12
C TYR A 39 -2.02 11.91 -6.59
N ALA A 40 -1.88 11.71 -7.91
CA ALA A 40 -1.39 10.44 -8.45
C ALA A 40 0.05 10.19 -8.01
N GLU A 41 0.93 11.18 -8.12
CA GLU A 41 2.33 11.10 -7.66
C GLU A 41 2.43 10.75 -6.18
N TYR A 42 1.62 11.41 -5.34
CA TYR A 42 1.57 11.10 -3.90
C TYR A 42 1.14 9.65 -3.64
N LEU A 43 0.09 9.18 -4.31
CA LEU A 43 -0.44 7.83 -4.13
C LEU A 43 0.56 6.76 -4.63
N GLU A 44 1.26 7.01 -5.73
CA GLU A 44 2.33 6.14 -6.24
C GLU A 44 3.48 6.01 -5.23
N ALA A 45 3.92 7.12 -4.64
CA ALA A 45 4.94 7.10 -3.59
C ALA A 45 4.48 6.32 -2.35
N ALA A 46 3.24 6.56 -1.91
CA ALA A 46 2.65 5.83 -0.78
C ALA A 46 2.48 4.33 -1.07
N LEU A 47 2.14 3.96 -2.31
CA LEU A 47 2.03 2.56 -2.74
C LEU A 47 3.39 1.84 -2.68
N ALA A 48 4.44 2.48 -3.20
CA ALA A 48 5.80 1.95 -3.14
C ALA A 48 6.24 1.71 -1.69
N GLU A 49 5.96 2.66 -0.80
CA GLU A 49 6.26 2.52 0.63
C GLU A 49 5.45 1.40 1.29
N ALA A 50 4.15 1.30 1.01
CA ALA A 50 3.29 0.26 1.56
C ALA A 50 3.76 -1.14 1.13
N ARG A 51 4.08 -1.33 -0.16
CA ARG A 51 4.61 -2.59 -0.69
C ARG A 51 5.96 -2.95 -0.08
N ALA A 52 6.86 -1.98 0.09
CA ALA A 52 8.16 -2.21 0.73
C ALA A 52 8.01 -2.67 2.19
N ARG A 53 7.04 -2.11 2.93
CA ARG A 53 6.73 -2.51 4.31
C ARG A 53 6.13 -3.93 4.36
N GLU A 54 5.27 -4.29 3.43
CA GLU A 54 4.67 -5.64 3.34
C GLU A 54 5.74 -6.70 3.03
N LEU A 55 6.57 -6.47 2.00
CA LEU A 55 7.72 -7.33 1.67
C LEU A 55 8.67 -7.53 2.87
N SER A 56 8.93 -6.45 3.61
CA SER A 56 9.77 -6.51 4.81
C SER A 56 9.16 -7.39 5.90
N LYS A 57 7.83 -7.32 6.11
CA LYS A 57 7.12 -8.16 7.08
C LYS A 57 7.15 -9.63 6.67
N ASP A 58 6.96 -9.93 5.40
CA ASP A 58 7.00 -11.31 4.89
C ASP A 58 8.40 -11.90 5.03
N ALA A 59 9.45 -11.15 4.69
CA ALA A 59 10.83 -11.58 4.88
C ALA A 59 11.18 -11.82 6.36
N ILE A 60 10.71 -10.94 7.26
CA ILE A 60 10.87 -11.14 8.71
C ILE A 60 10.13 -12.40 9.16
N ARG A 61 8.88 -12.57 8.71
CA ARG A 61 8.04 -13.72 9.05
C ARG A 61 8.67 -15.03 8.59
N GLU A 62 9.17 -15.09 7.35
CA GLU A 62 9.85 -16.26 6.80
C GLU A 62 11.11 -16.58 7.62
N ARG A 63 11.93 -15.57 7.94
CA ARG A 63 13.12 -15.76 8.77
C ARG A 63 12.78 -16.31 10.15
N LEU A 64 11.69 -15.84 10.78
CA LEU A 64 11.22 -16.35 12.07
C LEU A 64 10.76 -17.81 11.96
N MET A 65 10.00 -18.16 10.91
CA MET A 65 9.52 -19.53 10.69
C MET A 65 10.66 -20.51 10.41
N SER A 66 11.66 -20.11 9.63
CA SER A 66 12.85 -20.92 9.37
C SER A 66 13.67 -21.17 10.65
N ARG A 67 13.72 -20.20 11.57
CA ARG A 67 14.34 -20.40 12.89
C ARG A 67 13.61 -21.41 13.75
N LEU A 68 12.27 -21.38 13.76
CA LEU A 68 11.47 -22.37 14.48
C LEU A 68 11.68 -23.79 13.93
N LYS A 69 11.73 -23.94 12.60
CA LYS A 69 11.96 -25.25 11.96
C LYS A 69 13.36 -25.80 12.25
N ASN A 70 14.37 -24.94 12.27
CA ASN A 70 15.75 -25.37 12.50
C ASN A 70 16.09 -25.54 13.98
N GLY A 71 15.37 -24.91 14.91
CA GLY A 71 15.54 -25.08 16.35
C GLY A 71 14.73 -26.22 16.97
N ALA A 72 13.85 -26.87 16.20
CA ALA A 72 13.08 -28.04 16.63
C ALA A 72 13.75 -29.39 16.27
N ALA A 73 14.98 -29.35 15.74
CA ALA A 73 15.77 -30.50 15.33
C ALA A 73 16.97 -30.79 16.26
N GLU A 74 17.05 -30.11 17.40
CA GLU A 74 17.98 -30.41 18.51
C GLU A 74 17.25 -30.97 19.73
#